data_AF-A0A2W7S919-F1
#
_entry.id   AF-A0A2W7S919-F1
#
_cell.length_a   1.000
_cell.length_b   1.000
_cell.length_c   1.000
_cell.angle_alpha   90.00
_cell.angle_beta   90.00
_cell.angle_gamma   90.00
#
_symmetry.space_group_name_H-M   'P 1'
#
loop_
_entity.id
_entity.type
_entity.pdbx_description
1 polymer ?
#
loop_
_entity_poly.entity_id
_entity_poly.type
_entity_poly.pdbx_seq_one_letter_code
_entity_poly.pdbx_strand_id
1 'polypeptide(L)'
;MTAYLDNNIIVSIENGDYNLNEVRALLPDNKTKFFYSSAHIFEVESFQGNSKISKADLLNKRFDTIRNIFKNNYLYLDLKENRLTHIMEDPQEVYDTIALVLFGIDAMKGFMNLFSKEQKEEVRQHLGIEMQKINNYSATEVIEHLNTKLTNWGTNQSFLEMIEYGIQQHLDGKNFGLHNRIAGVFELLDMFGYWKDKETDTSNYARLWDADHSFFASYCDYFVSDDKRTRNKAKVVYSIYNKDTKIISVRDEK
;
A
#
# COMPACT_ATOMS: atom_id res chain seq x y z
N MET A 1 -13.62 17.30 3.41
CA MET A 1 -12.78 16.16 3.80
C MET A 1 -12.36 15.39 2.55
N THR A 2 -11.28 14.62 2.63
CA THR A 2 -10.74 13.81 1.53
C THR A 2 -10.63 12.35 1.94
N ALA A 3 -10.87 11.44 0.99
CA ALA A 3 -10.74 10.02 1.21
C ALA A 3 -10.07 9.35 0.01
N TYR A 4 -9.25 8.36 0.29
CA TYR A 4 -8.65 7.49 -0.70
C TYR A 4 -9.27 6.10 -0.57
N LEU A 5 -9.77 5.56 -1.68
CA LEU A 5 -10.36 4.23 -1.71
C LEU A 5 -9.30 3.25 -2.19
N ASP A 6 -9.12 2.15 -1.49
CA ASP A 6 -8.26 1.06 -1.94
C ASP A 6 -8.83 0.38 -3.20
N ASN A 7 -7.99 -0.34 -3.94
CA ASN A 7 -8.42 -1.06 -5.13
C ASN A 7 -9.54 -2.08 -4.81
N ASN A 8 -9.45 -2.78 -3.68
CA ASN A 8 -10.48 -3.75 -3.29
C ASN A 8 -11.88 -3.13 -3.14
N ILE A 9 -11.97 -1.86 -2.73
CA ILE A 9 -13.23 -1.12 -2.62
C ILE A 9 -13.79 -0.85 -4.01
N ILE A 10 -12.94 -0.42 -4.95
CA ILE A 10 -13.33 -0.18 -6.34
C ILE A 10 -13.82 -1.48 -6.98
N VAL A 11 -13.08 -2.57 -6.83
CA VAL A 11 -13.45 -3.89 -7.36
C VAL A 11 -14.80 -4.35 -6.79
N SER A 12 -15.05 -4.17 -5.50
CA SER A 12 -16.34 -4.51 -4.90
C SER A 12 -17.48 -3.66 -5.45
N ILE A 13 -17.28 -2.36 -5.68
CA ILE A 13 -18.28 -1.50 -6.34
C ILE A 13 -18.51 -1.95 -7.79
N GLU A 14 -17.44 -2.26 -8.53
CA GLU A 14 -17.48 -2.76 -9.91
C GLU A 14 -18.24 -4.09 -10.04
N ASN A 15 -18.19 -4.93 -9.00
CA ASN A 15 -18.89 -6.21 -8.94
C ASN A 15 -20.30 -6.10 -8.36
N GLY A 16 -20.67 -4.95 -7.80
CA GLY A 16 -21.97 -4.71 -7.17
C GLY A 16 -22.11 -5.31 -5.77
N ASP A 17 -21.00 -5.60 -5.08
CA ASP A 17 -21.02 -6.08 -3.69
C ASP A 17 -21.64 -5.03 -2.75
N TYR A 18 -21.36 -3.75 -3.02
CA TYR A 18 -21.97 -2.57 -2.41
C TYR A 18 -21.79 -1.37 -3.34
N ASN A 19 -22.51 -0.28 -3.07
CA ASN A 19 -22.48 0.94 -3.87
C ASN A 19 -21.74 2.10 -3.18
N LEU A 20 -21.47 3.17 -3.94
CA LEU A 20 -20.73 4.33 -3.43
C LEU A 20 -21.43 5.04 -2.26
N ASN A 21 -22.75 4.99 -2.16
CA ASN A 21 -23.47 5.62 -1.04
C ASN A 21 -23.21 4.88 0.27
N GLU A 22 -23.04 3.55 0.23
CA GLU A 22 -22.68 2.76 1.41
C GLU A 22 -21.28 3.15 1.91
N VAL A 23 -20.31 3.34 1.00
CA VAL A 23 -18.99 3.88 1.34
C VAL A 23 -19.09 5.30 1.92
N ARG A 24 -19.90 6.17 1.31
CA ARG A 24 -20.11 7.55 1.80
C ARG A 24 -20.75 7.60 3.18
N ALA A 25 -21.61 6.63 3.53
CA ALA A 25 -22.28 6.59 4.82
C ALA A 25 -21.32 6.36 6.01
N LEU A 26 -20.12 5.83 5.75
CA LEU A 26 -19.08 5.64 6.75
C LEU A 26 -18.30 6.93 7.04
N LEU A 27 -18.41 7.93 6.17
CA LEU A 27 -17.68 9.18 6.25
C LEU A 27 -18.58 10.24 6.90
N PRO A 28 -18.04 11.09 7.77
CA PRO A 28 -18.83 12.07 8.51
C PRO A 28 -19.36 13.20 7.61
N ASP A 29 -18.80 13.40 6.42
CA ASP A 29 -19.15 14.45 5.48
C ASP A 29 -19.60 13.85 4.14
N ASN A 30 -20.85 14.11 3.75
CA ASN A 30 -21.40 13.66 2.47
C ASN A 30 -20.72 14.32 1.26
N LYS A 31 -20.02 15.44 1.46
CA LYS A 31 -19.22 16.14 0.45
C LYS A 31 -17.76 15.67 0.41
N THR A 32 -17.41 14.58 1.10
CA THR A 32 -16.06 14.01 1.03
C THR A 32 -15.65 13.78 -0.43
N LYS A 33 -14.49 14.34 -0.80
CA LYS A 33 -13.87 14.16 -2.11
C LYS A 33 -13.08 12.87 -2.10
N PHE A 34 -13.34 12.01 -3.08
CA PHE A 34 -12.54 10.80 -3.26
C PHE A 34 -11.40 11.07 -4.22
N PHE A 35 -10.26 10.47 -3.95
CA PHE A 35 -9.08 10.56 -4.79
C PHE A 35 -8.64 9.20 -5.31
N TYR A 36 -8.15 9.19 -6.55
CA TYR A 36 -7.44 8.04 -7.12
C TYR A 36 -5.97 8.39 -7.38
N SER A 37 -5.14 7.36 -7.53
CA SER A 37 -3.76 7.44 -8.02
C SER A 37 -3.53 6.48 -9.18
N SER A 38 -2.31 6.48 -9.73
CA SER A 38 -1.84 5.57 -10.76
C SER A 38 -1.95 4.09 -10.36
N ALA A 39 -1.88 3.79 -9.06
CA ALA A 39 -1.96 2.41 -8.55
C ALA A 39 -3.26 1.71 -8.97
N HIS A 40 -4.40 2.42 -8.96
CA HIS A 40 -5.70 1.85 -9.36
C HIS A 40 -5.77 1.42 -10.81
N ILE A 41 -4.93 2.00 -11.67
CA ILE A 41 -4.89 1.69 -13.10
C ILE A 41 -3.94 0.51 -13.33
N PHE A 42 -2.75 0.58 -12.74
CA PHE A 42 -1.72 -0.43 -12.94
C PHE A 42 -2.04 -1.80 -12.37
N GLU A 43 -2.80 -1.87 -11.30
CA GLU A 43 -3.18 -3.18 -10.74
C GLU A 43 -4.03 -3.97 -11.74
N VAL A 44 -4.90 -3.28 -12.51
CA VAL A 44 -5.65 -3.88 -13.63
C VAL A 44 -4.71 -4.21 -14.78
N GLU A 45 -3.72 -3.36 -15.06
CA GLU A 45 -2.74 -3.63 -16.11
C GLU A 45 -1.88 -4.89 -15.82
N SER A 46 -1.52 -5.08 -14.55
CA SER A 46 -0.68 -6.18 -14.07
C SER A 46 -1.43 -7.52 -13.99
N PHE A 47 -2.75 -7.52 -14.24
CA PHE A 47 -3.56 -8.72 -14.20
C PHE A 47 -3.26 -9.65 -15.40
N GLN A 48 -2.69 -10.83 -15.11
CA GLN A 48 -2.34 -11.85 -16.11
C GLN A 48 -3.37 -12.99 -16.22
N GLY A 49 -4.61 -12.79 -15.78
CA GLY A 49 -5.60 -13.86 -15.70
C GLY A 49 -6.13 -14.35 -17.06
N ASN A 50 -6.47 -15.63 -17.13
CA ASN A 50 -7.20 -16.31 -18.22
C ASN A 50 -8.70 -15.91 -18.25
N SER A 51 -8.97 -14.61 -18.24
CA SER A 51 -10.31 -14.06 -18.26
C SER A 51 -10.90 -14.10 -19.68
N LYS A 52 -12.19 -14.42 -19.81
CA LYS A 52 -12.94 -14.28 -21.09
C LYS A 52 -13.09 -12.81 -21.52
N ILE A 53 -12.92 -11.88 -20.59
CA ILE A 53 -12.99 -10.44 -20.80
C ILE A 53 -11.60 -9.93 -21.17
N SER A 54 -11.51 -9.09 -22.20
CA SER A 54 -10.22 -8.55 -22.62
C SER A 54 -9.67 -7.58 -21.57
N LYS A 55 -8.34 -7.48 -21.48
CA LYS A 55 -7.66 -6.51 -20.61
C LYS A 55 -8.10 -5.06 -20.91
N ALA A 56 -8.36 -4.75 -22.18
CA ALA A 56 -8.85 -3.45 -22.61
C ALA A 56 -10.26 -3.15 -22.04
N ASP A 57 -11.16 -4.14 -22.02
CA ASP A 57 -12.49 -3.98 -21.44
C ASP A 57 -12.42 -3.75 -19.92
N LEU A 58 -11.52 -4.45 -19.23
CA LEU A 58 -11.28 -4.24 -17.79
C LEU A 58 -10.75 -2.83 -17.52
N LEU A 59 -9.79 -2.34 -18.31
CA LEU A 59 -9.26 -0.98 -18.20
C LEU A 59 -10.35 0.07 -18.47
N ASN A 60 -11.15 -0.10 -19.53
CA ASN A 60 -12.25 0.82 -19.83
C ASN A 60 -13.29 0.87 -18.69
N LYS A 61 -13.68 -0.30 -18.15
CA LYS A 61 -14.55 -0.38 -16.97
C LYS A 61 -13.94 0.36 -15.77
N ARG A 62 -12.63 0.19 -15.55
CA ARG A 62 -11.90 0.88 -14.48
C ARG A 62 -11.89 2.39 -14.70
N PHE A 63 -11.64 2.87 -15.91
CA PHE A 63 -11.66 4.29 -16.25
C PHE A 63 -13.02 4.92 -15.99
N ASP A 64 -14.10 4.26 -16.43
CA ASP A 64 -15.47 4.74 -16.19
C ASP A 64 -15.80 4.76 -14.71
N THR A 65 -15.40 3.73 -13.96
CA THR A 65 -15.56 3.69 -12.52
C THR A 65 -14.80 4.83 -11.85
N ILE A 66 -13.56 5.09 -12.28
CA ILE A 66 -12.75 6.17 -11.73
C ILE A 66 -13.39 7.54 -12.00
N ARG A 67 -13.81 7.81 -13.24
CA ARG A 67 -14.53 9.03 -13.62
C ARG A 67 -15.79 9.21 -12.78
N ASN A 68 -16.53 8.13 -12.55
CA ASN A 68 -17.78 8.17 -11.80
C ASN A 68 -17.58 8.44 -10.30
N ILE A 69 -16.63 7.77 -9.66
CA ILE A 69 -16.40 7.84 -8.21
C ILE A 69 -15.58 9.08 -7.84
N PHE A 70 -14.42 9.22 -8.48
CA PHE A 70 -13.41 10.21 -8.08
C PHE A 70 -13.58 11.54 -8.80
N LYS A 71 -14.42 11.62 -9.85
CA LYS A 71 -14.61 12.84 -10.63
C LYS A 71 -13.28 13.45 -11.08
N ASN A 72 -12.38 12.58 -11.54
CA ASN A 72 -11.03 12.91 -12.01
C ASN A 72 -10.11 13.54 -10.94
N ASN A 73 -10.45 13.50 -9.65
CA ASN A 73 -9.54 13.95 -8.58
C ASN A 73 -8.37 12.97 -8.43
N TYR A 74 -7.20 13.38 -8.93
CA TYR A 74 -6.01 12.55 -9.05
C TYR A 74 -4.91 13.02 -8.09
N LEU A 75 -4.27 12.06 -7.42
CA LEU A 75 -3.04 12.28 -6.66
C LEU A 75 -1.85 11.93 -7.55
N TYR A 76 -1.18 12.96 -8.06
CA TYR A 76 0.02 12.82 -8.87
C TYR A 76 1.27 12.85 -7.98
N LEU A 77 2.11 11.81 -8.09
CA LEU A 77 3.41 11.76 -7.45
C LEU A 77 4.51 12.10 -8.45
N ASP A 78 5.21 13.21 -8.20
CA ASP A 78 6.48 13.52 -8.84
C ASP A 78 7.60 12.80 -8.08
N LEU A 79 8.15 11.73 -8.65
CA LEU A 79 9.22 10.93 -8.05
C LEU A 79 10.55 11.67 -7.96
N LYS A 80 10.81 12.64 -8.85
CA LYS A 80 12.08 13.39 -8.82
C LYS A 80 12.08 14.40 -7.69
N GLU A 81 10.96 15.09 -7.53
CA GLU A 81 10.77 16.11 -6.49
C GLU A 81 10.24 15.52 -5.18
N ASN A 82 9.94 14.22 -5.13
CA ASN A 82 9.26 13.53 -4.03
C ASN A 82 8.01 14.28 -3.54
N ARG A 83 7.26 14.84 -4.49
CA ARG A 83 6.16 15.75 -4.21
C ARG A 83 4.86 15.17 -4.72
N LEU A 84 3.91 15.02 -3.82
CA LEU A 84 2.54 14.67 -4.17
C LEU A 84 1.73 15.94 -4.40
N THR A 85 0.94 15.95 -5.47
CA THR A 85 0.05 17.06 -5.84
C THR A 85 -1.34 16.56 -6.19
N HIS A 86 -2.35 17.39 -5.90
CA HIS A 86 -3.71 17.17 -6.35
C HIS A 86 -3.89 17.88 -7.69
N ILE A 87 -4.23 17.10 -8.72
CA ILE A 87 -4.68 17.62 -10.01
C ILE A 87 -6.01 16.97 -10.42
N MET A 88 -6.68 17.56 -11.40
CA MET A 88 -7.80 16.90 -12.07
C MET A 88 -7.31 16.34 -13.39
N GLU A 89 -7.30 15.01 -13.53
CA GLU A 89 -6.78 14.34 -14.72
C GLU A 89 -7.72 13.20 -15.10
N ASP A 90 -7.87 12.94 -16.40
CA ASP A 90 -8.66 11.78 -16.84
C ASP A 90 -7.85 10.49 -16.68
N PRO A 91 -8.44 9.37 -16.19
CA PRO A 91 -7.69 8.14 -16.02
C PRO A 91 -7.10 7.57 -17.31
N GLN A 92 -7.67 7.88 -18.49
CA GLN A 92 -7.06 7.51 -19.77
C GLN A 92 -5.77 8.30 -20.01
N GLU A 93 -5.80 9.61 -19.80
CA GLU A 93 -4.60 10.47 -19.93
C GLU A 93 -3.53 10.07 -18.91
N VAL A 94 -3.93 9.75 -17.69
CA VAL A 94 -3.03 9.17 -16.68
C VAL A 94 -2.40 7.87 -17.20
N TYR A 95 -3.19 6.94 -17.75
CA TYR A 95 -2.65 5.70 -18.33
C TYR A 95 -1.67 5.95 -19.48
N ASP A 96 -2.00 6.85 -20.40
CA ASP A 96 -1.22 7.12 -21.60
C ASP A 96 0.10 7.85 -21.30
N THR A 97 0.13 8.66 -20.24
CA THR A 97 1.31 9.46 -19.84
C THR A 97 2.23 8.73 -18.87
N ILE A 98 1.75 7.65 -18.27
CA ILE A 98 2.52 6.89 -17.30
C ILE A 98 3.44 5.92 -18.05
N ALA A 99 4.66 6.39 -18.29
CA ALA A 99 5.82 5.55 -18.63
C ALA A 99 6.83 5.44 -17.46
N LEU A 100 6.52 6.03 -16.29
CA LEU A 100 7.53 6.34 -15.25
C LEU A 100 7.40 5.62 -13.90
N VAL A 101 6.33 4.86 -13.65
CA VAL A 101 6.14 4.17 -12.35
C VAL A 101 6.95 2.86 -12.26
N LEU A 102 7.34 2.28 -13.39
CA LEU A 102 8.13 1.03 -13.48
C LEU A 102 9.48 1.11 -12.75
N PHE A 103 10.09 2.30 -12.64
CA PHE A 103 11.42 2.46 -12.06
C PHE A 103 11.47 2.19 -10.54
N GLY A 104 10.37 2.46 -9.81
CA GLY A 104 10.26 2.12 -8.38
C GLY A 104 10.05 0.62 -8.17
N ILE A 105 9.33 -0.03 -9.08
CA ILE A 105 9.01 -1.47 -9.03
C ILE A 105 10.28 -2.31 -9.13
N ASP A 106 11.23 -1.95 -9.99
CA ASP A 106 12.46 -2.73 -10.18
C ASP A 106 13.46 -2.56 -9.01
N ALA A 107 13.56 -1.36 -8.43
CA ALA A 107 14.33 -1.13 -7.20
C ALA A 107 13.75 -1.91 -6.01
N MET A 108 12.42 -1.94 -5.89
CA MET A 108 11.72 -2.72 -4.88
C MET A 108 11.84 -4.23 -5.11
N LYS A 109 11.71 -4.72 -6.35
CA LYS A 109 12.01 -6.13 -6.69
C LYS A 109 13.45 -6.51 -6.31
N GLY A 110 14.39 -5.60 -6.53
CA GLY A 110 15.78 -5.75 -6.10
C GLY A 110 15.89 -5.97 -4.58
N PHE A 111 15.21 -5.15 -3.78
CA PHE A 111 15.13 -5.30 -2.33
C PHE A 111 14.40 -6.59 -1.88
N MET A 112 13.30 -6.95 -2.56
CA MET A 112 12.48 -8.13 -2.25
C MET A 112 13.21 -9.45 -2.49
N ASN A 113 14.13 -9.47 -3.46
CA ASN A 113 14.97 -10.62 -3.78
C ASN A 113 16.23 -10.74 -2.91
N LEU A 114 16.47 -9.81 -1.97
CA LEU A 114 17.63 -9.88 -1.07
C LEU A 114 17.53 -11.03 -0.06
N PHE A 115 16.31 -11.42 0.32
CA PHE A 115 16.08 -12.49 1.28
C PHE A 115 15.21 -13.58 0.67
N SER A 116 15.77 -14.78 0.53
CA SER A 116 15.01 -15.98 0.19
C SER A 116 13.99 -16.31 1.27
N LYS A 117 13.02 -17.15 0.92
CA LYS A 117 12.01 -17.63 1.87
C LYS A 117 12.64 -18.25 3.11
N GLU A 118 13.64 -19.10 2.91
CA GLU A 118 14.38 -19.78 3.96
C GLU A 118 15.04 -18.76 4.88
N GLN A 119 15.68 -17.73 4.31
CA GLN A 119 16.31 -16.66 5.09
C GLN A 119 15.29 -15.86 5.90
N LYS A 120 14.12 -15.52 5.33
CA LYS A 120 13.05 -14.83 6.08
C LYS A 120 12.56 -15.69 7.24
N GLU A 121 12.43 -17.00 7.07
CA GLU A 121 12.02 -17.94 8.12
C GLU A 121 13.10 -18.10 9.19
N GLU A 122 14.36 -18.27 8.81
CA GLU A 122 15.50 -18.34 9.72
C GLU A 122 15.59 -17.09 10.60
N VAL A 123 15.42 -15.90 10.02
CA VAL A 123 15.40 -14.64 10.78
C VAL A 123 14.28 -14.65 11.82
N ARG A 124 13.05 -15.05 11.45
CA ARG A 124 11.93 -15.13 12.40
C ARG A 124 12.20 -16.11 13.53
N GLN A 125 12.76 -17.28 13.23
CA GLN A 125 13.08 -18.31 14.22
C GLN A 125 14.18 -17.84 15.18
N HIS A 126 15.25 -17.23 14.66
CA HIS A 126 16.33 -16.69 15.48
C HIS A 126 15.86 -15.56 16.39
N LEU A 127 14.98 -14.69 15.89
CA LEU A 127 14.38 -13.62 16.69
C LEU A 127 13.29 -14.15 17.65
N GLY A 128 12.90 -15.42 17.55
CA GLY A 128 11.80 -16.00 18.33
C GLY A 128 10.50 -15.23 18.13
N ILE A 129 10.16 -14.94 16.87
CA ILE A 129 8.94 -14.24 16.47
C ILE A 129 7.84 -15.26 16.17
N GLU A 130 6.73 -15.14 16.90
CA GLU A 130 5.53 -15.95 16.70
C GLU A 130 4.49 -15.16 15.91
N MET A 131 4.26 -15.51 14.64
CA MET A 131 3.38 -14.77 13.73
C MET A 131 1.95 -14.58 14.28
N GLN A 132 1.40 -15.63 14.91
CA GLN A 132 0.05 -15.57 15.49
C GLN A 132 -0.03 -14.54 16.63
N LYS A 133 1.05 -14.37 17.40
CA LYS A 133 1.10 -13.42 18.50
C LYS A 133 1.16 -11.99 17.98
N ILE A 134 2.10 -11.71 17.07
CA ILE A 134 2.30 -10.35 16.56
C ILE A 134 1.10 -9.84 15.76
N ASN A 135 0.32 -10.71 15.10
CA ASN A 135 -0.88 -10.28 14.35
C ASN A 135 -2.00 -9.72 15.23
N ASN A 136 -1.93 -9.95 16.55
CA ASN A 136 -2.86 -9.38 17.52
C ASN A 136 -2.38 -8.07 18.15
N TYR A 137 -1.17 -7.60 17.79
CA TYR A 137 -0.62 -6.35 18.30
C TYR A 137 -1.21 -5.15 17.56
N SER A 138 -1.42 -4.08 18.31
CA SER A 138 -1.58 -2.73 17.79
C SER A 138 -0.30 -2.26 17.07
N ALA A 139 -0.42 -1.14 16.35
CA ALA A 139 0.71 -0.56 15.62
C ALA A 139 1.90 -0.26 16.54
N THR A 140 1.66 0.37 17.69
CA THR A 140 2.72 0.71 18.64
C THR A 140 3.36 -0.54 19.25
N GLU A 141 2.55 -1.53 19.63
CA GLU A 141 3.05 -2.78 20.21
C GLU A 141 3.92 -3.57 19.24
N VAL A 142 3.57 -3.63 17.95
CA VAL A 142 4.42 -4.32 16.96
C VAL A 142 5.73 -3.58 16.72
N ILE A 143 5.71 -2.24 16.66
CA ILE A 143 6.93 -1.43 16.51
C ILE A 143 7.87 -1.67 17.70
N GLU A 144 7.35 -1.58 18.93
CA GLU A 144 8.13 -1.79 20.15
C GLU A 144 8.68 -3.22 20.24
N HIS A 145 7.84 -4.21 19.91
CA HIS A 145 8.26 -5.61 19.88
C HIS A 145 9.41 -5.85 18.91
N LEU A 146 9.29 -5.36 17.67
CA LEU A 146 10.33 -5.55 16.65
C LEU A 146 11.62 -4.82 17.02
N ASN A 147 11.53 -3.57 17.51
CA ASN A 147 12.70 -2.82 17.99
C ASN A 147 13.43 -3.57 19.12
N THR A 148 12.69 -4.13 20.07
CA THR A 148 13.25 -4.92 21.18
C THR A 148 13.97 -6.16 20.66
N LYS A 149 13.34 -6.90 19.73
CA LYS A 149 13.93 -8.12 19.15
C LYS A 149 15.21 -7.81 18.35
N LEU A 150 15.21 -6.74 17.55
CA LEU A 150 16.37 -6.33 16.77
C LEU A 150 17.53 -5.86 17.66
N THR A 151 17.22 -5.07 18.69
CA THR A 151 18.23 -4.64 19.68
C THR A 151 18.87 -5.85 20.36
N ASN A 152 18.07 -6.82 20.80
CA ASN A 152 18.56 -8.04 21.45
C ASN A 152 19.35 -8.95 20.52
N TRP A 153 19.11 -8.88 19.21
CA TRP A 153 19.89 -9.59 18.20
C TRP A 153 21.30 -9.00 18.01
N GLY A 154 21.56 -7.81 18.57
CA GLY A 154 22.86 -7.16 18.51
C GLY A 154 23.05 -6.31 17.25
N THR A 155 21.99 -6.01 16.51
CA THR A 155 22.06 -5.05 15.40
C THR A 155 22.26 -3.62 15.90
N ASN A 156 21.85 -3.33 17.15
CA ASN A 156 21.70 -1.97 17.69
C ASN A 156 20.90 -1.04 16.77
N GLN A 157 20.08 -1.60 15.88
CA GLN A 157 19.25 -0.87 14.94
C GLN A 157 17.78 -1.13 15.26
N SER A 158 17.01 -0.06 15.32
CA SER A 158 15.56 -0.07 15.27
C SER A 158 15.06 -0.53 13.90
N PHE A 159 13.79 -0.91 13.87
CA PHE A 159 13.03 -1.26 12.68
C PHE A 159 13.13 -0.19 11.58
N LEU A 160 13.11 1.10 11.96
CA LEU A 160 13.26 2.21 11.02
C LEU A 160 14.69 2.37 10.51
N GLU A 161 15.68 2.20 11.39
CA GLU A 161 17.09 2.31 11.00
C GLU A 161 17.47 1.22 9.98
N MET A 162 16.85 0.04 10.04
CA MET A 162 17.02 -0.98 9.00
C MET A 162 16.52 -0.52 7.63
N ILE A 163 15.39 0.19 7.59
CA ILE A 163 14.85 0.75 6.33
C ILE A 163 15.79 1.82 5.80
N GLU A 164 16.18 2.79 6.65
CA GLU A 164 17.09 3.86 6.24
C GLU A 164 18.45 3.31 5.80
N TYR A 165 18.96 2.27 6.46
CA TYR A 165 20.17 1.58 6.04
C TYR A 165 20.01 0.96 4.65
N GLY A 166 18.92 0.23 4.41
CA GLY A 166 18.62 -0.35 3.10
C GLY A 166 18.52 0.71 2.00
N ILE A 167 17.89 1.84 2.29
CA ILE A 167 17.80 2.99 1.38
C ILE A 167 19.20 3.55 1.10
N GLN A 168 20.03 3.78 2.12
CA GLN A 168 21.38 4.33 1.96
C GLN A 168 22.30 3.46 1.10
N GLN A 169 22.12 2.14 1.13
CA GLN A 169 22.91 1.21 0.31
C GLN A 169 22.41 1.13 -1.15
N HIS A 170 21.20 1.61 -1.45
CA HIS A 170 20.67 1.60 -2.81
C HIS A 170 21.31 2.72 -3.67
N LEU A 171 21.62 2.42 -4.93
CA LEU A 171 22.26 3.38 -5.86
C LEU A 171 21.49 4.71 -5.96
N ASP A 172 20.16 4.61 -6.02
CA ASP A 172 19.25 5.77 -6.08
C ASP A 172 18.70 6.21 -4.71
N GLY A 173 19.23 5.67 -3.61
CA GLY A 173 18.70 5.89 -2.26
C GLY A 173 18.58 7.36 -1.84
N LYS A 174 19.45 8.22 -2.36
CA LYS A 174 19.42 9.67 -2.11
C LYS A 174 18.16 10.35 -2.67
N ASN A 175 17.53 9.76 -3.67
CA ASN A 175 16.31 10.27 -4.30
C ASN A 175 15.05 9.63 -3.71
N PHE A 176 15.17 8.68 -2.76
CA PHE A 176 14.03 7.99 -2.20
C PHE A 176 13.28 8.88 -1.22
N GLY A 177 11.97 8.99 -1.42
CA GLY A 177 11.07 9.77 -0.59
C GLY A 177 10.31 8.93 0.44
N LEU A 178 9.20 9.49 0.91
CA LEU A 178 8.28 8.80 1.82
C LEU A 178 7.64 7.56 1.15
N HIS A 179 7.39 7.61 -0.17
CA HIS A 179 6.84 6.49 -0.93
C HIS A 179 7.67 5.20 -0.76
N ASN A 180 8.97 5.27 -1.04
CA ASN A 180 9.89 4.12 -0.90
C ASN A 180 9.99 3.64 0.56
N ARG A 181 9.96 4.56 1.51
CA ARG A 181 10.00 4.26 2.95
C ARG A 181 8.77 3.49 3.41
N ILE A 182 7.58 3.87 2.94
CA ILE A 182 6.34 3.15 3.24
C ILE A 182 6.38 1.73 2.66
N ALA A 183 6.85 1.57 1.43
CA ALA A 183 7.05 0.24 0.85
C ALA A 183 8.05 -0.62 1.65
N GLY A 184 9.15 -0.01 2.11
CA GLY A 184 10.12 -0.68 3.00
C GLY A 184 9.50 -1.16 4.32
N VAL A 185 8.62 -0.35 4.94
CA VAL A 185 7.87 -0.78 6.14
C VAL A 185 6.99 -1.99 5.83
N PHE A 186 6.22 -1.95 4.74
CA PHE A 186 5.36 -3.07 4.34
C PHE A 186 6.15 -4.36 4.13
N GLU A 187 7.33 -4.28 3.50
CA GLU A 187 8.20 -5.43 3.28
C GLU A 187 8.78 -5.98 4.59
N LEU A 188 9.31 -5.13 5.46
CA LEU A 188 9.87 -5.61 6.73
C LEU A 188 8.79 -6.21 7.64
N LEU A 189 7.59 -5.61 7.69
CA LEU A 189 6.47 -6.20 8.44
C LEU A 189 6.15 -7.59 7.92
N ASP A 190 6.11 -7.78 6.61
CA ASP A 190 5.89 -9.10 6.02
C ASP A 190 7.03 -10.09 6.32
N MET A 191 8.29 -9.62 6.21
CA MET A 191 9.48 -10.40 6.54
C MET A 191 9.44 -10.90 8.00
N PHE A 192 9.03 -10.05 8.94
CA PHE A 192 8.86 -10.44 10.34
C PHE A 192 7.54 -11.19 10.61
N GLY A 193 6.66 -11.29 9.62
CA GLY A 193 5.44 -12.10 9.68
C GLY A 193 4.20 -11.36 10.20
N TYR A 194 4.25 -10.03 10.36
CA TYR A 194 3.11 -9.21 10.75
C TYR A 194 2.15 -9.03 9.58
N TRP A 195 0.95 -9.59 9.71
CA TRP A 195 -0.07 -9.69 8.67
C TRP A 195 0.53 -10.16 7.34
N LYS A 196 1.39 -11.19 7.42
CA LYS A 196 2.11 -11.76 6.28
C LYS A 196 1.16 -12.11 5.13
N ASP A 197 1.56 -11.79 3.92
CA ASP A 197 0.85 -12.16 2.71
C ASP A 197 1.00 -13.66 2.44
N LYS A 198 -0.01 -14.25 1.79
CA LYS A 198 0.12 -15.63 1.33
C LYS A 198 1.17 -15.66 0.22
N GLU A 199 2.12 -16.58 0.31
CA GLU A 199 3.13 -16.75 -0.74
C GLU A 199 2.47 -17.31 -2.00
N THR A 200 2.38 -16.46 -3.02
CA THR A 200 1.98 -16.79 -4.39
C THR A 200 2.94 -16.09 -5.35
N ASP A 201 3.00 -16.53 -6.61
CA ASP A 201 3.82 -15.87 -7.64
C ASP A 201 3.45 -14.39 -7.85
N THR A 202 2.24 -14.00 -7.41
CA THR A 202 1.70 -12.63 -7.49
C THR A 202 1.75 -11.86 -6.17
N SER A 203 2.11 -12.50 -5.05
CA SER A 203 2.05 -11.90 -3.71
C SER A 203 2.94 -10.67 -3.55
N ASN A 204 4.09 -10.67 -4.22
CA ASN A 204 5.00 -9.54 -4.28
C ASN A 204 4.37 -8.30 -4.92
N TYR A 205 3.57 -8.49 -5.98
CA TYR A 205 2.87 -7.39 -6.64
C TYR A 205 1.73 -6.85 -5.77
N ALA A 206 0.95 -7.73 -5.14
CA ALA A 206 -0.13 -7.32 -4.24
C ALA A 206 0.37 -6.41 -3.11
N ARG A 207 1.49 -6.79 -2.46
CA ARG A 207 2.10 -5.99 -1.39
C ARG A 207 2.58 -4.62 -1.84
N LEU A 208 3.16 -4.57 -3.04
CA LEU A 208 3.60 -3.32 -3.63
C LEU A 208 2.40 -2.37 -3.83
N TRP A 209 1.30 -2.88 -4.37
CA TRP A 209 0.09 -2.09 -4.55
C TRP A 209 -0.52 -1.66 -3.21
N ASP A 210 -0.56 -2.54 -2.21
CA ASP A 210 -1.00 -2.22 -0.85
C ASP A 210 -0.20 -1.06 -0.24
N ALA A 211 1.13 -1.08 -0.44
CA ALA A 211 2.01 0.00 0.02
C ALA A 211 1.76 1.31 -0.73
N ASP A 212 1.53 1.26 -2.04
CA ASP A 212 1.19 2.43 -2.86
C ASP A 212 -0.14 3.05 -2.40
N HIS A 213 -1.20 2.23 -2.27
CA HIS A 213 -2.49 2.70 -1.77
C HIS A 213 -2.36 3.32 -0.38
N SER A 214 -1.59 2.70 0.51
CA SER A 214 -1.29 3.25 1.84
C SER A 214 -0.54 4.59 1.78
N PHE A 215 0.45 4.72 0.88
CA PHE A 215 1.18 5.97 0.66
C PHE A 215 0.27 7.10 0.19
N PHE A 216 -0.49 6.89 -0.89
CA PHE A 216 -1.39 7.92 -1.42
C PHE A 216 -2.47 8.30 -0.40
N ALA A 217 -3.03 7.30 0.29
CA ALA A 217 -4.02 7.54 1.33
C ALA A 217 -3.47 8.34 2.52
N SER A 218 -2.16 8.29 2.79
CA SER A 218 -1.52 9.09 3.86
C SER A 218 -1.57 10.62 3.64
N TYR A 219 -2.05 11.06 2.47
CA TYR A 219 -2.32 12.46 2.13
C TYR A 219 -3.81 12.80 2.15
N CYS A 220 -4.65 11.85 2.55
CA CYS A 220 -6.09 12.03 2.71
C CYS A 220 -6.50 11.96 4.19
N ASP A 221 -7.68 12.48 4.51
CA ASP A 221 -8.24 12.36 5.85
C ASP A 221 -8.62 10.90 6.17
N TYR A 222 -9.00 10.12 5.15
CA TYR A 222 -9.42 8.72 5.28
C TYR A 222 -8.76 7.79 4.26
N PHE A 223 -8.41 6.60 4.72
CA PHE A 223 -8.10 5.43 3.90
C PHE A 223 -9.21 4.39 4.06
N VAL A 224 -9.88 4.03 2.97
CA VAL A 224 -10.95 3.02 2.97
C VAL A 224 -10.44 1.74 2.31
N SER A 225 -10.36 0.65 3.05
CA SER A 225 -9.90 -0.65 2.54
C SER A 225 -10.60 -1.80 3.25
N ASP A 226 -11.10 -2.77 2.50
CA ASP A 226 -11.68 -4.00 3.07
C ASP A 226 -10.61 -5.07 3.37
N ASP A 227 -9.36 -4.90 2.91
CA ASP A 227 -8.25 -5.81 3.24
C ASP A 227 -7.69 -5.54 4.65
N LYS A 228 -7.93 -6.50 5.54
CA LYS A 228 -7.47 -6.44 6.94
C LYS A 228 -5.95 -6.42 7.06
N ARG A 229 -5.19 -7.08 6.18
CA ARG A 229 -3.72 -7.03 6.17
C ARG A 229 -3.24 -5.61 5.86
N THR A 230 -3.74 -5.05 4.76
CA THR A 230 -3.39 -3.70 4.30
C THR A 230 -3.73 -2.66 5.36
N ARG A 231 -4.92 -2.73 5.97
CA ARG A 231 -5.30 -1.85 7.09
C ARG A 231 -4.32 -1.92 8.26
N ASN A 232 -3.93 -3.12 8.70
CA ASN A 232 -3.03 -3.24 9.86
C ASN A 232 -1.60 -2.80 9.56
N LYS A 233 -1.07 -3.12 8.36
CA LYS A 233 0.23 -2.61 7.91
C LYS A 233 0.20 -1.07 7.76
N ALA A 234 -0.87 -0.50 7.21
CA ALA A 234 -1.04 0.96 7.10
C ALA A 234 -1.11 1.65 8.47
N LYS A 235 -1.76 1.06 9.49
CA LYS A 235 -1.76 1.60 10.87
C LYS A 235 -0.33 1.73 11.42
N VAL A 236 0.53 0.75 11.17
CA VAL A 236 1.95 0.80 11.55
C VAL A 236 2.65 1.96 10.85
N VAL A 237 2.48 2.06 9.53
CA VAL A 237 3.06 3.14 8.73
C VAL A 237 2.63 4.52 9.23
N TYR A 238 1.34 4.70 9.51
CA TYR A 238 0.80 5.99 9.95
C TYR A 238 1.27 6.35 11.36
N SER A 239 1.43 5.35 12.23
CA SER A 239 2.05 5.55 13.55
C SER A 239 3.53 5.94 13.44
N ILE A 240 4.29 5.35 12.51
CA ILE A 240 5.71 5.63 12.31
C ILE A 240 5.94 7.06 11.77
N TYR A 241 5.16 7.45 10.76
CA TYR A 241 5.34 8.73 10.07
C TYR A 241 4.39 9.83 10.54
N ASN A 242 3.75 9.64 11.71
CA ASN A 242 2.81 10.58 12.33
C ASN A 242 1.74 11.09 11.34
N LYS A 243 1.05 10.15 10.69
CA LYS A 243 -0.04 10.45 9.75
C LYS A 243 -1.38 10.36 10.48
N ASP A 244 -2.19 11.41 10.34
CA ASP A 244 -3.51 11.51 10.97
C ASP A 244 -4.63 10.82 10.17
N THR A 245 -4.30 10.19 9.03
CA THR A 245 -5.24 9.50 8.16
C THR A 245 -5.97 8.38 8.91
N LYS A 246 -7.30 8.43 8.91
CA LYS A 246 -8.16 7.44 9.56
C LYS A 246 -8.40 6.25 8.63
N ILE A 247 -8.17 5.04 9.14
CA ILE A 247 -8.34 3.81 8.37
C ILE A 247 -9.69 3.18 8.71
N ILE A 248 -10.53 2.98 7.70
CA ILE A 248 -11.88 2.40 7.82
C ILE A 248 -12.10 1.28 6.80
N SER A 249 -13.13 0.47 7.02
CA SER A 249 -13.54 -0.67 6.19
C SER A 249 -15.05 -0.61 6.01
N VAL A 250 -15.53 -1.05 4.84
CA VAL A 250 -16.97 -1.14 4.57
C VAL A 250 -17.55 -2.39 5.21
N ARG A 251 -16.74 -3.45 5.27
CA ARG A 251 -17.12 -4.77 5.80
C ARG A 251 -16.86 -4.95 7.29
N ASP A 252 -16.12 -4.04 7.92
CA ASP A 252 -15.98 -4.07 9.38
C ASP A 252 -17.26 -3.49 9.97
N GLU A 253 -18.19 -4.38 10.34
CA GLU A 253 -19.44 -4.02 11.00
C GLU A 253 -19.18 -3.27 12.32
N LYS A 254 -20.17 -2.44 12.66
CA LYS A 254 -20.40 -1.82 13.97
C LYS A 254 -20.20 -2.76 15.15
#